data_AF-A0A7C1QL36-F1
#
_entry.id   AF-A0A7C1QL36-F1
#
_cell.length_a   1.000
_cell.length_b   1.000
_cell.length_c   1.000
_cell.angle_alpha   90.00
_cell.angle_beta   90.00
_cell.angle_gamma   90.00
#
_symmetry.space_group_name_H-M   'P 1'
#
loop_
_entity.id
_entity.type
_entity.pdbx_description
1 polymer ?
#
loop_
_entity_poly.entity_id
_entity_poly.type
_entity_poly.pdbx_seq_one_letter_code
_entity_poly.pdbx_strand_id
1 'polypeptide(L)' 'MGCRYEMPTGHEIKKRTFEGKHDPSKNDNSLTSKYMPSYRYWMVITYPHNPAGVEHTCRTKKEAEDVYRVAVSRAGSLY' A
#
# COMPACT_ATOMS: atom_id res chain seq x y z
N MET A 1 -8.88 -17.92 15.12
CA MET A 1 -8.03 -18.23 13.95
C MET A 1 -6.86 -17.25 13.97
N GLY A 2 -5.69 -17.71 14.41
CA GLY A 2 -4.50 -16.86 14.50
C GLY A 2 -3.95 -16.63 13.09
N CYS A 3 -3.85 -15.37 12.67
CA CYS A 3 -3.05 -15.00 11.51
C CYS A 3 -1.61 -15.39 11.81
N ARG A 4 -1.18 -16.56 11.33
CA ARG A 4 0.25 -16.91 11.30
C ARG A 4 0.93 -15.86 10.43
N TYR A 5 1.94 -15.19 10.97
CA TYR A 5 2.72 -14.23 10.18
C TYR A 5 3.59 -15.03 9.21
N GLU A 6 3.20 -15.01 7.94
CA GLU A 6 3.89 -15.73 6.87
C GLU A 6 5.02 -14.89 6.28
N MET A 7 6.09 -15.55 5.84
CA MET A 7 7.19 -14.86 5.17
C MET A 7 6.73 -14.36 3.79
N PRO A 8 6.82 -13.05 3.51
CA PRO A 8 6.50 -12.51 2.19
C PRO A 8 7.36 -13.18 1.11
N THR A 9 6.76 -13.58 -0.01
CA THR A 9 7.49 -14.12 -1.17
C THR A 9 7.84 -13.03 -2.19
N GLY A 10 7.20 -11.88 -2.11
CA GLY A 10 7.49 -10.73 -2.96
C GLY A 10 6.78 -9.46 -2.48
N HIS A 11 7.23 -8.31 -2.98
CA HIS A 11 6.53 -7.04 -2.84
C HIS A 11 6.66 -6.22 -4.11
N GLU A 12 5.62 -5.46 -4.42
CA GLU A 12 5.60 -4.49 -5.50
C GLU A 12 5.18 -3.13 -4.95
N ILE A 13 5.94 -2.07 -5.26
CA ILE A 13 5.59 -0.70 -4.89
C ILE A 13 5.39 0.11 -6.18
N LYS A 14 4.15 0.57 -6.40
CA LYS A 14 3.77 1.41 -7.53
C LYS A 14 3.36 2.79 -7.03
N LYS A 15 3.95 3.84 -7.60
CA LYS A 15 3.44 5.20 -7.40
C LYS A 15 2.25 5.42 -8.33
N ARG A 16 1.09 5.74 -7.78
CA ARG A 16 -0.11 6.07 -8.56
C ARG A 16 -0.55 7.49 -8.25
N THR A 17 -0.84 8.26 -9.29
CA THR A 17 -1.56 9.51 -9.14
C THR A 17 -2.98 9.14 -8.74
N PHE A 18 -3.40 9.55 -7.54
CA PHE A 18 -4.80 9.47 -7.18
C PHE A 18 -5.47 10.65 -7.88
N GLU A 19 -5.88 10.45 -9.13
CA GLU A 19 -6.94 11.28 -9.69
C GLU A 19 -8.12 11.04 -8.75
N GLY A 20 -8.49 12.07 -7.97
CA GLY A 20 -9.49 11.94 -6.93
C GLY A 20 -10.71 11.19 -7.48
N LYS A 21 -11.04 10.05 -6.88
CA LYS A 21 -12.40 9.52 -7.03
C LYS A 21 -13.32 10.69 -6.69
N HIS A 22 -14.21 11.03 -7.63
CA HIS A 22 -15.22 12.05 -7.42
C HIS A 22 -15.95 11.73 -6.10
N ASP A 23 -15.75 12.57 -5.10
CA ASP A 23 -16.27 12.36 -3.75
C ASP A 23 -17.15 13.58 -3.44
N PRO A 24 -18.48 13.44 -3.48
CA PRO A 24 -19.40 14.58 -3.41
C PRO A 24 -19.35 15.33 -2.06
N SER A 25 -18.59 14.84 -1.08
CA SER A 25 -18.30 15.53 0.19
C SER A 25 -16.96 16.28 0.20
N LYS A 26 -16.20 16.26 -0.90
CA LYS A 26 -14.93 16.97 -1.06
C LYS A 26 -15.02 17.95 -2.22
N ASN A 27 -14.16 18.97 -2.19
CA ASN A 27 -14.09 19.95 -3.27
C ASN A 27 -13.62 19.25 -4.56
N ASP A 28 -14.56 18.89 -5.43
CA ASP A 28 -14.37 18.20 -6.70
C ASP A 28 -13.96 19.15 -7.84
N ASN A 29 -13.51 20.36 -7.53
CA ASN A 29 -13.15 21.33 -8.56
C ASN A 29 -11.95 20.80 -9.38
N SER A 30 -12.22 20.54 -10.67
CA SER A 30 -11.24 20.00 -11.63
C SER A 30 -10.02 20.89 -11.78
N LEU A 31 -10.18 22.21 -11.57
CA LEU A 31 -9.09 23.17 -11.58
C LEU A 31 -8.09 22.91 -10.45
N THR A 32 -8.57 22.61 -9.23
CA THR A 32 -7.70 22.32 -8.08
C THR A 32 -7.09 20.92 -8.13
N SER A 33 -7.82 19.93 -8.65
CA SER A 33 -7.33 18.54 -8.78
C SER A 33 -6.16 18.43 -9.77
N LYS A 34 -6.17 19.23 -10.85
CA LYS A 34 -5.08 19.29 -11.85
C LYS A 34 -3.76 19.81 -11.27
N TYR A 35 -3.80 20.72 -10.29
CA TYR A 35 -2.61 21.35 -9.69
C TYR A 35 -2.26 20.79 -8.30
N MET A 36 -3.09 19.91 -7.73
CA MET A 36 -2.83 19.21 -6.46
C MET A 36 -2.87 17.68 -6.64
N PRO A 37 -1.94 17.09 -7.42
CA PRO A 37 -1.89 15.65 -7.58
C PRO A 37 -1.60 14.99 -6.24
N SER A 38 -2.62 14.29 -5.70
CA SER A 38 -2.45 13.45 -4.52
C SER A 38 -1.76 12.16 -4.95
N TYR A 39 -0.43 12.13 -4.94
CA TYR A 39 0.29 10.88 -5.15
C TYR A 39 0.13 9.98 -3.94
N ARG A 40 -0.18 8.71 -4.19
CA ARG A 40 -0.09 7.67 -3.17
C ARG A 40 0.76 6.52 -3.70
N TYR A 41 1.43 5.86 -2.78
CA TYR A 41 2.16 4.65 -3.07
C TYR A 41 1.23 3.48 -2.80
N TRP A 42 1.04 2.66 -3.81
CA TRP A 42 0.36 1.39 -3.71
C TRP A 42 1.41 0.32 -3.53
N MET A 43 1.27 -0.47 -2.49
CA MET A 43 2.14 -1.58 -2.21
C MET A 43 1.33 -2.87 -2.19
N VAL A 44 1.81 -3.90 -2.87
CA VAL A 44 1.24 -5.25 -2.80
C VAL A 44 2.29 -6.16 -2.19
N ILE A 45 1.95 -6.87 -1.12
CA ILE A 45 2.81 -7.89 -0.51
C ILE A 45 2.23 -9.26 -0.83
N THR A 46 3.01 -10.11 -1.48
CA THR A 46 2.59 -11.47 -1.83
C THR A 46 3.01 -12.46 -0.76
N TYR A 47 2.11 -13.35 -0.39
CA TYR A 47 2.36 -14.42 0.59
C TYR A 47 2.15 -15.78 -0.05
N PRO A 48 2.83 -16.84 0.43
CA PRO A 48 2.73 -18.17 -0.19
C PRO A 48 1.31 -18.73 -0.19
N HIS A 49 0.52 -18.46 0.86
CA HIS A 49 -0.88 -18.87 0.94
C HIS A 49 -1.88 -17.83 0.42
N ASN A 50 -1.42 -16.63 0.06
CA ASN A 50 -2.24 -15.59 -0.56
C ASN A 50 -1.54 -15.02 -1.80
N PRO A 51 -1.63 -15.73 -2.94
CA PRO A 51 -0.99 -15.30 -4.19
C PRO A 51 -1.64 -14.04 -4.79
N ALA A 52 -2.85 -13.68 -4.38
CA ALA A 52 -3.48 -12.40 -4.74
C ALA A 52 -2.77 -11.20 -4.10
N GLY A 53 -1.97 -11.44 -3.05
CA GLY A 53 -1.28 -10.41 -2.29
C GLY A 53 -2.21 -9.61 -1.38
N VAL A 54 -1.60 -8.83 -0.50
CA VAL A 54 -2.26 -7.90 0.40
C VAL A 54 -1.89 -6.49 -0.02
N GLU A 55 -2.91 -5.69 -0.31
CA GLU A 55 -2.76 -4.33 -0.81
C GLU A 55 -2.67 -3.33 0.35
N HIS A 56 -1.68 -2.45 0.28
CA HIS A 56 -1.44 -1.36 1.22
C HIS A 56 -1.36 -0.04 0.46
N THR A 57 -2.05 0.98 0.97
CA THR A 57 -1.95 2.34 0.44
C THR A 57 -1.15 3.20 1.40
N CYS A 58 -0.02 3.72 0.95
CA CYS A 58 0.92 4.51 1.73
C CYS A 58 1.04 5.93 1.17
N ARG A 59 1.42 6.89 2.00
CA ARG A 59 1.61 8.29 1.58
C ARG A 59 2.97 8.52 0.92
N THR A 60 3.98 7.81 1.37
CA THR A 60 5.36 7.94 0.87
C THR A 60 5.96 6.58 0.53
N LYS A 61 6.99 6.57 -0.31
CA LYS A 61 7.75 5.35 -0.62
C LYS A 61 8.35 4.73 0.64
N LYS A 62 8.93 5.57 1.51
CA LYS A 62 9.55 5.14 2.77
C LYS A 62 8.55 4.43 3.69
N GLU A 63 7.31 4.93 3.74
CA GLU A 63 6.24 4.31 4.53
C GLU A 63 5.87 2.93 3.97
N ALA A 64 5.82 2.76 2.65
CA ALA A 64 5.62 1.44 2.04
C ALA A 64 6.79 0.47 2.35
N GLU A 65 8.03 0.94 2.23
CA GLU A 65 9.23 0.15 2.55
C GLU A 65 9.25 -0.25 4.03
N ASP A 66 8.83 0.63 4.95
CA ASP A 66 8.76 0.31 6.37
C ASP A 66 7.67 -0.73 6.67
N VAL A 67 6.51 -0.65 6.01
CA VAL A 67 5.46 -1.68 6.14
C VAL A 67 5.98 -3.05 5.67
N TYR A 68 6.70 -3.11 4.55
CA TYR A 68 7.31 -4.36 4.10
C TYR A 68 8.35 -4.88 5.11
N ARG A 69 9.22 -4.01 5.63
CA ARG A 69 10.21 -4.38 6.65
C ARG A 69 9.56 -4.92 7.92
N VAL A 70 8.47 -4.30 8.37
CA VAL A 70 7.69 -4.78 9.53
C VAL A 70 7.04 -6.13 9.22
N ALA A 71 6.51 -6.33 8.01
CA ALA A 71 5.94 -7.62 7.60
C ALA A 71 6.98 -8.74 7.63
N VAL A 72 8.18 -8.50 7.08
CA VAL A 72 9.30 -9.45 7.12
C VAL A 72 9.76 -9.70 8.56
N SER A 73 9.93 -8.64 9.37
CA SER A 73 10.37 -8.76 10.76
C SER A 73 9.37 -9.54 11.62
N ARG A 74 8.06 -9.38 11.39
CA ARG A 74 7.02 -10.13 12.12
C ARG A 74 7.00 -11.60 11.73
N ALA A 75 7.21 -11.92 10.46
CA ALA A 75 7.33 -13.30 10.00
C ALA A 75 8.61 -13.98 10.52
N GLY A 76 9.73 -13.26 10.55
CA GLY A 76 11.01 -13.76 11.04
C GLY A 76 11.10 -13.91 12.56
N SER A 77 10.35 -13.10 13.33
CA SER A 77 10.34 -13.16 14.81
C SER A 77 9.61 -14.39 15.38
N LEU A 78 9.03 -15.25 14.53
CA LEU A 78 8.41 -16.52 14.92
C LEU A 78 9.36 -17.73 14.76
N TYR A 79 10.61 -17.49 14.36
CA TYR A 79 11.68 -18.50 14.33
C TYR A 79 12.63 -18.36 15.52
#